data_AF-A0A941WQ40-F1
#
_entry.id   AF-A0A941WQ40-F1
#
_cell.length_a   1.000
_cell.length_b   1.000
_cell.length_c   1.000
_cell.angle_alpha   90.00
_cell.angle_beta   90.00
_cell.angle_gamma   90.00
#
_symmetry.space_group_name_H-M   'P 1'
#
loop_
_entity.id
_entity.type
_entity.pdbx_description
1 polymer ?
#
loop_
_entity_poly.entity_id
_entity_poly.type
_entity_poly.pdbx_seq_one_letter_code
_entity_poly.pdbx_strand_id
1 'polypeptide(L)'
;AQGDEPMSDETPIAAFCSFFEYNTGAEGNDGRCKNIVRSCESMTRLMQPGESLDFNAQVGPYKKNNGYFPAPVLIDGGTQIGYGGGTCQSSSTLYNAIRQVPGITVLMRRPHGPGCARYLPMHQDAAVGNDSLNLVFRNDCEYTIYVLAESTGEGTLCIQLFRAD
;
A
#
# COMPACT_ATOMS: atom_id res chain seq x y z
N ALA A 1 10.80 -34.61 -10.68
CA ALA A 1 10.08 -33.35 -10.94
C ALA A 1 8.98 -33.29 -9.91
N GLN A 2 9.19 -32.52 -8.85
CA GLN A 2 8.19 -32.29 -7.81
C GLN A 2 7.24 -31.27 -8.42
N GLY A 3 6.08 -31.74 -8.88
CA GLY A 3 5.16 -30.99 -9.72
C GLY A 3 4.51 -29.82 -8.99
N ASP A 4 3.79 -28.99 -9.76
CA ASP A 4 2.90 -27.90 -9.34
C ASP A 4 1.79 -28.39 -8.38
N GLU A 5 2.16 -28.77 -7.16
CA GLU A 5 1.20 -29.01 -6.10
C GLU A 5 0.45 -27.71 -5.80
N PRO A 6 -0.89 -27.75 -5.63
CA PRO A 6 -1.65 -26.56 -5.32
C PRO A 6 -1.10 -25.91 -4.05
N MET A 7 -0.90 -24.60 -4.12
CA MET A 7 -0.54 -23.79 -2.96
C MET A 7 -1.54 -24.01 -1.83
N SER A 8 -1.05 -24.13 -0.59
CA SER A 8 -1.95 -24.18 0.58
C SER A 8 -2.68 -22.85 0.75
N ASP A 9 -3.80 -22.87 1.48
CA ASP A 9 -4.56 -21.66 1.83
C ASP A 9 -3.73 -20.67 2.66
N GLU A 10 -2.64 -21.13 3.28
CA GLU A 10 -1.67 -20.30 4.00
C GLU A 10 -0.53 -19.75 3.12
N THR A 11 -0.48 -20.10 1.84
CA THR A 11 0.54 -19.61 0.93
C THR A 11 0.02 -18.40 0.16
N PRO A 12 0.70 -17.24 0.22
CA PRO A 12 0.26 -16.06 -0.52
C PRO A 12 0.44 -16.26 -2.03
N ILE A 13 -0.58 -15.89 -2.81
CA ILE A 13 -0.56 -15.87 -4.29
C ILE A 13 0.26 -14.72 -4.86
N ALA A 14 0.51 -13.69 -4.06
CA ALA A 14 1.46 -12.64 -4.35
C ALA A 14 1.93 -11.98 -3.05
N ALA A 15 3.15 -11.47 -3.06
CA ALA A 15 3.66 -10.67 -1.95
C ALA A 15 4.59 -9.57 -2.45
N PHE A 16 4.60 -8.44 -1.77
CA PHE A 16 5.60 -7.39 -1.97
C PHE A 16 5.96 -6.74 -0.64
N CYS A 17 7.25 -6.60 -0.39
CA CYS A 17 7.76 -5.89 0.78
C CYS A 17 8.55 -4.66 0.34
N SER A 18 8.31 -3.54 1.04
CA SER A 18 9.10 -2.34 0.91
C SER A 18 9.79 -2.03 2.23
N PHE A 19 10.93 -1.36 2.14
CA PHE A 19 11.73 -1.00 3.31
C PHE A 19 11.71 0.51 3.51
N PHE A 20 11.79 0.92 4.76
CA PHE A 20 11.87 2.32 5.14
C PHE A 20 12.80 2.51 6.31
N GLU A 21 13.28 3.74 6.50
CA GLU A 21 14.03 4.09 7.69
C GLU A 21 13.12 3.97 8.92
N TYR A 22 13.45 3.02 9.80
CA TYR A 22 12.78 2.87 11.09
C TYR A 22 13.13 4.04 12.01
N ASN A 23 12.36 4.22 13.09
CA ASN A 23 12.54 5.36 13.98
C ASN A 23 13.90 5.28 14.71
N THR A 24 14.86 6.08 14.26
CA THR A 24 16.18 6.28 14.88
C THR A 24 16.23 7.53 15.78
N GLY A 25 15.09 8.18 16.04
CA GLY A 25 14.99 9.43 16.80
C GLY A 25 15.01 10.71 15.95
N ALA A 26 15.05 10.59 14.61
CA ALA A 26 14.90 11.74 13.71
C ALA A 26 13.48 12.35 13.80
N GLU A 27 13.42 13.69 13.83
CA GLU A 27 12.16 14.42 13.96
C GLU A 27 11.17 14.06 12.83
N GLY A 28 9.93 13.72 13.20
CA GLY A 28 8.87 13.34 12.25
C GLY A 28 8.93 11.90 11.74
N ASN A 29 10.00 11.13 12.01
CA ASN A 29 10.08 9.74 11.56
C ASN A 29 9.17 8.81 12.37
N ASP A 30 9.00 9.07 13.67
CA ASP A 30 8.02 8.35 14.52
C ASP A 30 6.60 8.41 13.95
N GLY A 31 6.16 9.60 13.54
CA GLY A 31 4.85 9.80 12.92
C GLY A 31 4.72 9.02 11.62
N ARG A 32 5.77 9.00 10.78
CA ARG A 32 5.81 8.22 9.54
C ARG A 32 5.68 6.72 9.80
N CYS A 33 6.43 6.17 10.75
CA CYS A 33 6.34 4.75 11.11
C CYS A 33 4.93 4.39 11.59
N LYS A 34 4.34 5.20 12.48
CA LYS A 34 2.97 5.00 12.99
C LYS A 34 1.92 5.07 11.88
N ASN A 35 2.08 6.01 10.95
CA ASN A 35 1.18 6.14 9.80
C ASN A 35 1.24 4.92 8.87
N ILE A 36 2.41 4.31 8.67
CA ILE A 36 2.55 3.08 7.88
C ILE A 36 1.81 1.92 8.56
N VAL A 37 1.97 1.74 9.87
CA VAL A 37 1.23 0.71 10.64
C VAL A 37 -0.27 0.94 10.53
N ARG A 38 -0.74 2.18 10.72
CA ARG A 38 -2.16 2.54 10.57
C ARG A 38 -2.70 2.27 9.16
N SER A 39 -1.87 2.50 8.14
CA SER A 39 -2.22 2.20 6.75
C SER A 39 -2.38 0.70 6.52
N CYS A 40 -1.51 -0.13 7.10
CA CYS A 40 -1.63 -1.59 7.06
C CYS A 40 -2.97 -2.07 7.60
N GLU A 41 -3.32 -1.65 8.81
CA GLU A 41 -4.60 -2.00 9.44
C GLU A 41 -5.79 -1.64 8.55
N SER A 42 -5.70 -0.50 7.84
CA SER A 42 -6.77 -0.02 6.97
C SER A 42 -6.83 -0.78 5.64
N MET A 43 -5.71 -1.31 5.15
CA MET A 43 -5.64 -2.10 3.90
C MET A 43 -6.01 -3.57 4.09
N THR A 44 -5.84 -4.12 5.30
CA THR A 44 -6.08 -5.53 5.57
C THR A 44 -7.56 -5.87 5.54
N ARG A 45 -8.01 -6.60 4.52
CA ARG A 45 -9.42 -6.99 4.32
C ARG A 45 -9.61 -8.04 3.22
N LEU A 46 -10.81 -8.65 3.22
CA LEU A 46 -11.29 -9.45 2.09
C LEU A 46 -11.83 -8.56 0.97
N MET A 47 -11.58 -8.96 -0.28
CA MET A 47 -12.07 -8.34 -1.50
C MET A 47 -12.80 -9.36 -2.38
N GLN A 48 -14.10 -9.17 -2.56
CA GLN A 48 -14.93 -10.09 -3.34
C GLN A 48 -14.68 -9.96 -4.85
N PRO A 49 -15.00 -11.00 -5.66
CA PRO A 49 -15.07 -10.86 -7.12
C PRO A 49 -15.93 -9.65 -7.54
N GLY A 50 -15.41 -8.85 -8.47
CA GLY A 50 -15.99 -7.60 -8.96
C GLY A 50 -15.81 -6.39 -8.03
N GLU A 51 -15.30 -6.56 -6.82
CA GLU A 51 -15.15 -5.48 -5.85
C GLU A 51 -13.98 -4.56 -6.19
N SER A 52 -14.19 -3.24 -6.11
CA SER A 52 -13.14 -2.23 -6.25
C SER A 52 -12.68 -1.70 -4.91
N LEU A 53 -11.37 -1.49 -4.76
CA LEU A 53 -10.76 -0.76 -3.65
C LEU A 53 -10.27 0.59 -4.16
N ASP A 54 -10.76 1.67 -3.53
CA ASP A 54 -10.24 3.03 -3.66
C ASP A 54 -9.34 3.32 -2.46
N PHE A 55 -8.05 3.54 -2.70
CA PHE A 55 -7.07 3.67 -1.62
C PHE A 55 -7.31 4.90 -0.75
N ASN A 56 -7.58 6.06 -1.36
CA ASN A 56 -7.83 7.28 -0.61
C ASN A 56 -9.10 7.15 0.25
N ALA A 57 -10.14 6.49 -0.26
CA ALA A 57 -11.36 6.24 0.51
C ALA A 57 -11.17 5.23 1.64
N GLN A 58 -10.37 4.17 1.40
CA GLN A 58 -10.13 3.10 2.36
C GLN A 58 -9.16 3.51 3.47
N VAL A 59 -8.07 4.18 3.10
CA VAL A 59 -6.94 4.47 3.99
C VAL A 59 -7.00 5.91 4.51
N GLY A 60 -7.53 6.84 3.72
CA GLY A 60 -7.81 8.20 4.15
C GLY A 60 -9.13 8.32 4.94
N PRO A 61 -9.57 9.55 5.25
CA PRO A 61 -8.82 10.79 5.13
C PRO A 61 -7.69 10.89 6.17
N TYR A 62 -6.56 11.46 5.77
CA TYR A 62 -5.34 11.54 6.58
C TYR A 62 -5.42 12.67 7.64
N LYS A 63 -6.05 12.36 8.79
CA LYS A 63 -6.29 13.33 9.86
C LYS A 63 -5.99 12.74 11.23
N LYS A 64 -5.66 13.60 12.20
CA LYS A 64 -5.42 13.22 13.61
C LYS A 64 -6.52 12.31 14.17
N ASN A 65 -7.78 12.66 13.95
CA ASN A 65 -8.93 11.91 14.49
C ASN A 65 -9.08 10.51 13.87
N ASN A 66 -8.42 10.24 12.73
CA ASN A 66 -8.40 8.94 12.07
C ASN A 66 -7.14 8.12 12.42
N GLY A 67 -6.38 8.56 13.45
CA GLY A 67 -5.19 7.87 13.93
C GLY A 67 -3.90 8.23 13.19
N TYR A 68 -3.93 9.26 12.33
CA TYR A 68 -2.72 9.72 11.65
C TYR A 68 -1.93 10.72 12.49
N PHE A 69 -0.61 10.69 12.32
CA PHE A 69 0.37 11.52 12.99
C PHE A 69 1.05 12.49 12.01
N PRO A 70 1.52 13.66 12.47
CA PRO A 70 2.32 14.56 11.65
C PRO A 70 3.63 13.87 11.23
N ALA A 71 3.95 13.94 9.94
CA ALA A 71 5.14 13.38 9.34
C ALA A 71 5.48 14.16 8.04
N PRO A 72 6.70 14.03 7.51
CA PRO A 72 7.01 14.56 6.18
C PRO A 72 6.07 13.98 5.10
N VAL A 73 5.42 14.87 4.34
CA VAL A 73 4.58 14.58 3.18
C VAL A 73 5.15 15.28 1.94
N LEU A 74 5.03 14.62 0.78
CA LEU A 74 5.42 15.19 -0.50
C LEU A 74 4.22 15.93 -1.11
N ILE A 75 4.35 17.23 -1.32
CA ILE A 75 3.32 18.09 -1.93
C ILE A 75 4.00 18.94 -3.00
N ASP A 76 3.53 18.85 -4.25
CA ASP A 76 4.01 19.65 -5.39
C ASP A 76 5.54 19.64 -5.57
N GLY A 77 6.18 18.51 -5.29
CA GLY A 77 7.64 18.34 -5.40
C GLY A 77 8.45 18.88 -4.21
N GLY A 78 7.79 19.47 -3.21
CA GLY A 78 8.38 19.87 -1.93
C GLY A 78 8.02 18.92 -0.79
N THR A 79 8.76 19.04 0.32
CA THR A 79 8.49 18.30 1.57
C THR A 79 7.92 19.26 2.61
N GLN A 80 6.78 18.91 3.20
CA GLN A 80 6.13 19.66 4.28
C GLN A 80 5.72 18.71 5.41
N ILE A 81 5.43 19.22 6.60
CA ILE A 81 4.84 18.40 7.67
C ILE A 81 3.32 18.35 7.48
N GLY A 82 2.78 17.14 7.43
CA GLY A 82 1.34 16.88 7.29
C GLY A 82 0.94 15.54 7.91
N TYR A 83 -0.36 15.30 8.02
CA TYR A 83 -0.87 14.03 8.50
C TYR A 83 -0.82 12.97 7.40
N GLY A 84 -0.46 11.74 7.74
CA GLY A 84 -0.45 10.61 6.80
C GLY A 84 0.82 10.48 5.95
N GLY A 85 1.91 11.18 6.28
CA GLY A 85 3.22 10.91 5.70
C GLY A 85 3.60 9.44 5.85
N GLY A 86 4.01 8.80 4.75
CA GLY A 86 4.24 7.35 4.65
C GLY A 86 3.19 6.59 3.83
N THR A 87 1.98 7.12 3.66
CA THR A 87 0.87 6.44 2.94
C THR A 87 1.16 6.19 1.45
N CYS A 88 1.93 7.05 0.77
CA CYS A 88 2.39 6.79 -0.59
C CYS A 88 3.28 5.55 -0.70
N GLN A 89 4.06 5.24 0.35
CA GLN A 89 4.82 3.99 0.40
C GLN A 89 3.87 2.80 0.55
N SER A 90 2.87 2.90 1.43
CA SER A 90 1.82 1.88 1.59
C SER A 90 1.08 1.59 0.27
N SER A 91 0.66 2.64 -0.43
CA SER A 91 -0.02 2.51 -1.73
C SER A 91 0.87 1.88 -2.80
N SER A 92 2.12 2.31 -2.89
CA SER A 92 3.06 1.73 -3.85
C SER A 92 3.33 0.26 -3.54
N THR A 93 3.49 -0.12 -2.27
CA THR A 93 3.65 -1.53 -1.89
C THR A 93 2.44 -2.37 -2.26
N LEU A 94 1.22 -1.84 -2.03
CA LEU A 94 -0.01 -2.53 -2.41
C LEU A 94 -0.09 -2.69 -3.93
N TYR A 95 0.19 -1.63 -4.67
CA TYR A 95 0.23 -1.66 -6.14
C TYR A 95 1.20 -2.72 -6.67
N ASN A 96 2.38 -2.86 -6.07
CA ASN A 96 3.35 -3.87 -6.48
C ASN A 96 2.96 -5.30 -6.08
N ALA A 97 2.21 -5.49 -5.00
CA ALA A 97 1.63 -6.79 -4.67
C ALA A 97 0.52 -7.16 -5.67
N ILE A 98 -0.47 -6.29 -5.89
CA ILE A 98 -1.66 -6.62 -6.70
C ILE A 98 -1.33 -6.85 -8.18
N ARG A 99 -0.34 -6.16 -8.75
CA ARG A 99 0.05 -6.33 -10.17
C ARG A 99 0.68 -7.67 -10.48
N GLN A 100 1.02 -8.46 -9.45
CA GLN A 100 1.53 -9.82 -9.62
C GLN A 100 0.39 -10.84 -9.78
N VAL A 101 -0.86 -10.47 -9.46
CA VAL A 101 -2.02 -11.36 -9.53
C VAL A 101 -2.75 -11.16 -10.87
N PRO A 102 -2.78 -12.16 -11.76
CA PRO A 102 -3.62 -12.13 -12.95
C PRO A 102 -5.10 -12.03 -12.54
N GLY A 103 -5.83 -11.09 -13.14
CA GLY A 103 -7.23 -10.83 -12.78
C GLY A 103 -7.43 -9.65 -11.83
N ILE A 104 -6.37 -8.97 -11.36
CA ILE A 104 -6.56 -7.62 -10.82
C ILE A 104 -6.53 -6.59 -11.95
N THR A 105 -7.58 -5.79 -12.06
CA THR A 105 -7.64 -4.65 -12.98
C THR A 105 -7.34 -3.35 -12.23
N VAL A 106 -6.26 -2.66 -12.61
CA VAL A 106 -5.95 -1.32 -12.08
C VAL A 106 -6.77 -0.28 -12.85
N LEU A 107 -7.74 0.33 -12.15
CA LEU A 107 -8.65 1.33 -12.71
C LEU A 107 -8.06 2.74 -12.69
N MET A 108 -7.25 3.04 -11.68
CA MET A 108 -6.54 4.31 -11.55
C MET A 108 -5.19 4.08 -10.88
N ARG A 109 -4.14 4.65 -11.47
CA ARG A 109 -2.81 4.75 -10.86
C ARG A 109 -2.09 5.94 -11.47
N ARG A 110 -1.43 6.73 -10.63
CA ARG A 110 -0.55 7.82 -11.07
C ARG A 110 0.75 7.84 -10.25
N PRO A 111 1.92 8.06 -10.87
CA PRO A 111 3.15 8.31 -10.12
C PRO A 111 3.20 9.75 -9.59
N HIS A 112 4.16 10.05 -8.71
CA HIS A 112 4.43 11.40 -8.19
C HIS A 112 4.87 12.40 -9.28
N GLY A 113 5.12 11.95 -10.51
CA GLY A 113 5.55 12.76 -11.64
C GLY A 113 6.49 11.99 -12.57
N PRO A 114 7.15 12.68 -13.52
CA PRO A 114 8.07 12.06 -14.48
C PRO A 114 9.23 11.30 -13.82
N GLY A 115 9.65 11.74 -12.63
CA GLY A 115 10.77 11.15 -11.90
C GLY A 115 10.41 10.05 -10.90
N CYS A 116 9.12 9.69 -10.76
CA CYS A 116 8.56 8.80 -9.72
C CYS A 116 9.06 9.13 -8.28
N ALA A 117 8.60 8.38 -7.29
CA ALA A 117 9.18 8.45 -5.95
C ALA A 117 10.66 8.00 -5.99
N ARG A 118 11.58 8.82 -5.48
CA ARG A 118 13.04 8.55 -5.52
C ARG A 118 13.48 7.25 -4.83
N TYR A 119 12.63 6.72 -3.96
CA TYR A 119 12.88 5.49 -3.20
C TYR A 119 12.30 4.24 -3.86
N LEU A 120 11.75 4.34 -5.08
CA LEU A 120 11.20 3.21 -5.82
C LEU A 120 11.81 3.10 -7.23
N PRO A 121 11.98 1.88 -7.75
CA PRO A 121 12.26 1.67 -9.17
C PRO A 121 11.17 2.27 -10.06
N MET A 122 11.52 2.54 -11.32
CA MET A 122 10.55 3.03 -12.30
C MET A 122 9.35 2.08 -12.41
N HIS A 123 8.17 2.66 -12.62
CA HIS A 123 6.88 1.97 -12.77
C HIS A 123 6.35 1.24 -11.52
N GLN A 124 6.96 1.44 -10.35
CA GLN A 124 6.47 0.86 -9.09
C GLN A 124 5.68 1.85 -8.22
N ASP A 125 5.69 3.11 -8.61
CA ASP A 125 5.11 4.20 -7.83
C ASP A 125 3.58 4.26 -7.94
N ALA A 126 2.86 4.36 -6.84
CA ALA A 126 1.42 4.66 -6.83
C ALA A 126 1.18 5.78 -5.81
N ALA A 127 1.12 7.01 -6.31
CA ALA A 127 0.94 8.19 -5.49
C ALA A 127 -0.52 8.34 -5.05
N VAL A 128 -0.72 8.74 -3.81
CA VAL A 128 -2.03 8.93 -3.16
C VAL A 128 -2.04 10.26 -2.41
N GLY A 129 -3.21 10.73 -1.95
CA GLY A 129 -3.29 11.98 -1.20
C GLY A 129 -4.40 12.94 -1.59
N ASN A 130 -4.89 12.85 -2.83
CA ASN A 130 -5.88 13.79 -3.37
C ASN A 130 -6.63 13.21 -4.58
N ASP A 131 -7.61 13.94 -5.11
CA ASP A 131 -8.47 13.48 -6.20
C ASP A 131 -7.72 13.15 -7.50
N SER A 132 -6.52 13.70 -7.69
CA SER A 132 -5.70 13.47 -8.89
C SER A 132 -4.62 12.39 -8.70
N LEU A 133 -4.37 11.98 -7.45
CA LEU A 133 -3.39 10.98 -7.03
C LEU A 133 -4.13 9.93 -6.19
N ASN A 134 -4.44 8.80 -6.82
CA ASN A 134 -5.08 7.68 -6.17
C ASN A 134 -4.62 6.35 -6.78
N LEU A 135 -4.78 5.28 -6.01
CA LEU A 135 -4.75 3.90 -6.49
C LEU A 135 -6.16 3.34 -6.36
N VAL A 136 -6.76 2.99 -7.50
CA VAL A 136 -8.04 2.29 -7.56
C VAL A 136 -7.86 1.02 -8.37
N PHE A 137 -8.25 -0.13 -7.83
CA PHE A 137 -8.21 -1.40 -8.53
C PHE A 137 -9.43 -2.24 -8.23
N ARG A 138 -9.70 -3.23 -9.07
CA ARG A 138 -10.82 -4.17 -8.95
C ARG A 138 -10.33 -5.61 -8.96
N ASN A 139 -10.89 -6.43 -8.10
CA ASN A 139 -10.70 -7.87 -8.14
C ASN A 139 -11.58 -8.46 -9.25
N ASP A 140 -11.03 -8.75 -10.43
CA ASP A 140 -11.71 -9.47 -11.52
C ASP A 140 -11.41 -10.97 -11.51
N CYS A 141 -10.78 -11.49 -10.45
CA CYS A 141 -10.66 -12.93 -10.24
C CYS A 141 -12.02 -13.54 -9.91
N GLU A 142 -12.15 -14.85 -10.14
CA GLU A 142 -13.37 -15.61 -9.79
C GLU A 142 -13.43 -15.98 -8.29
N TYR A 143 -12.45 -15.56 -7.50
CA TYR A 143 -12.31 -15.88 -6.08
C TYR A 143 -12.09 -14.64 -5.22
N THR A 144 -12.40 -14.76 -3.93
CA THR A 144 -12.11 -13.71 -2.93
C THR A 144 -10.60 -13.60 -2.71
N ILE A 145 -10.10 -12.37 -2.65
CA ILE A 145 -8.71 -12.09 -2.27
C ILE A 145 -8.70 -11.57 -0.84
N TYR A 146 -7.90 -12.19 0.03
CA TYR A 146 -7.54 -11.59 1.31
C TYR A 146 -6.26 -10.77 1.14
N VAL A 147 -6.38 -9.45 1.34
CA VAL A 147 -5.24 -8.54 1.45
C VAL A 147 -4.79 -8.55 2.91
N LEU A 148 -3.56 -8.99 3.17
CA LEU A 148 -2.90 -8.89 4.46
C LEU A 148 -1.76 -7.89 4.34
N ALA A 149 -1.87 -6.76 5.03
CA ALA A 149 -0.81 -5.76 5.13
C ALA A 149 -0.28 -5.72 6.55
N GLU A 150 1.05 -5.77 6.70
CA GLU A 150 1.71 -5.88 7.99
C GLU A 150 2.95 -4.99 8.06
N SER A 151 3.10 -4.31 9.19
CA SER A 151 4.29 -3.56 9.56
C SER A 151 4.30 -3.38 11.08
N THR A 152 5.47 -3.49 11.70
CA THR A 152 5.69 -3.10 13.10
C THR A 152 6.12 -1.63 13.24
N GLY A 153 6.26 -0.90 12.13
CA GLY A 153 6.89 0.43 12.12
C GLY A 153 8.42 0.37 12.16
N GLU A 154 9.00 -0.83 12.21
CA GLU A 154 10.45 -1.05 12.32
C GLU A 154 11.08 -1.32 10.95
N GLY A 155 10.76 -0.46 9.99
CA GLY A 155 11.48 -0.36 8.72
C GLY A 155 11.08 -1.36 7.64
N THR A 156 10.11 -2.23 7.91
CA THR A 156 9.54 -3.13 6.89
C THR A 156 8.03 -2.99 6.82
N LEU A 157 7.51 -2.95 5.60
CA LEU A 157 6.10 -3.06 5.26
C LEU A 157 5.96 -4.19 4.25
N CYS A 158 5.19 -5.22 4.58
CA CYS A 158 4.89 -6.33 3.69
C CYS A 158 3.39 -6.40 3.42
N ILE A 159 3.04 -6.68 2.16
CA ILE A 159 1.67 -6.95 1.75
C ILE A 159 1.65 -8.30 1.05
N GLN A 160 0.78 -9.17 1.52
CA GLN A 160 0.53 -10.51 1.03
C GLN A 160 -0.92 -10.61 0.56
N LEU A 161 -1.12 -11.28 -0.57
CA LEU A 161 -2.43 -11.57 -1.12
C LEU A 161 -2.66 -13.07 -1.04
N PHE A 162 -3.79 -13.49 -0.49
CA PHE A 162 -4.19 -14.89 -0.42
C PHE A 162 -5.49 -15.06 -1.19
N ARG A 163 -5.67 -16.25 -1.77
CA ARG A 163 -6.99 -16.70 -2.20
C ARG A 163 -7.76 -17.16 -0.95
N ALA A 164 -9.01 -16.73 -0.81
CA ALA A 164 -9.81 -16.90 0.41
C ALA A 164 -11.22 -17.41 0.10
N ASP A 165 -11.31 -18.56 -0.58
CA ASP A 165 -12.55 -19.27 -0.93
C ASP A 165 -12.73 -20.58 -0.16
#